data_AF-A0A2D6SKD4-F1
#
_entry.id   AF-A0A2D6SKD4-F1
#
_cell.length_a   1.000
_cell.length_b   1.000
_cell.length_c   1.000
_cell.angle_alpha   90.00
_cell.angle_beta   90.00
_cell.angle_gamma   90.00
#
_symmetry.space_group_name_H-M   'P 1'
#
loop_
_entity.id
_entity.type
_entity.pdbx_description
1 polymer ?
#
loop_
_entity_poly.entity_id
_entity_poly.type
_entity_poly.pdbx_seq_one_letter_code
_entity_poly.pdbx_strand_id
1 'polypeptide(L)'
;MNFEKLRNIAVGLAVMVALAFTVSTGPVSAEMKKKEFKVVGTWSFLDHWKEREGPFWKERLPKLSGGKLTANAKSQTELGLSGFEIMRLLKLGVFDAVHGVTTYVAQDSPAIEGADLAGVIQDLGLYRKANEAYRDILAREFEQKYGAKLLMIYAWPSQQLFCNLGDKSIKSYPLSKLKGKKIRTYSTTLGDFIEGVGGSAVTIAFAEVVP
;
A
#
# COMPACT_ATOMS: atom_id res chain seq x y z
N MET A 1 82.16 19.13 1.66
CA MET A 1 80.78 18.64 1.37
C MET A 1 80.15 18.36 2.73
N ASN A 2 79.27 19.25 3.18
CA ASN A 2 78.91 19.47 4.59
C ASN A 2 77.76 18.58 5.09
N PHE A 3 78.03 17.81 6.14
CA PHE A 3 77.10 16.90 6.82
C PHE A 3 76.27 17.55 7.94
N GLU A 4 76.03 18.87 7.90
CA GLU A 4 75.26 19.59 8.94
C GLU A 4 73.86 20.06 8.47
N LYS A 5 73.49 19.90 7.21
CA LYS A 5 72.24 20.48 6.66
C LYS A 5 70.97 19.62 6.75
N LEU A 6 71.03 18.38 7.23
CA LEU A 6 69.85 17.49 7.23
C LEU A 6 69.14 17.32 8.57
N ARG A 7 69.66 17.90 9.67
CA ARG A 7 69.13 17.65 11.03
C ARG A 7 68.39 18.84 11.66
N ASN A 8 67.88 19.77 10.85
CA ASN A 8 67.11 20.93 11.32
C ASN A 8 65.70 21.05 10.71
N ILE A 9 65.15 20.00 10.09
CA ILE A 9 63.80 20.06 9.50
C ILE A 9 62.69 19.72 10.52
N ALA A 10 63.03 19.32 11.74
CA ALA A 10 62.03 18.79 12.69
C ALA A 10 61.45 19.78 13.71
N VAL A 11 61.95 21.02 13.84
CA VAL A 11 61.46 21.92 14.90
C VAL A 11 61.46 23.37 14.43
N GLY A 12 60.27 23.96 14.33
CA GLY A 12 60.11 25.41 14.30
C GLY A 12 59.53 25.99 13.02
N LEU A 13 58.25 25.70 12.74
CA LEU A 13 57.35 26.71 12.18
C LEU A 13 55.97 26.52 12.79
N ALA A 14 55.85 26.98 14.03
CA ALA A 14 54.57 27.41 14.54
C ALA A 14 54.19 28.73 13.84
N VAL A 15 52.88 28.96 13.73
CA VAL A 15 52.20 30.23 13.46
C VAL A 15 51.93 30.55 11.98
N MET A 16 50.64 30.82 11.70
CA MET A 16 50.04 31.35 10.48
C MET A 16 49.68 30.38 9.34
N VAL A 17 48.70 29.50 9.56
CA VAL A 17 47.54 29.38 8.65
C VAL A 17 46.32 28.98 9.48
N ALA A 18 45.69 29.96 10.12
CA ALA A 18 44.27 29.88 10.45
C ALA A 18 43.50 30.13 9.15
N LEU A 19 43.49 29.17 8.22
CA LEU A 19 42.49 29.19 7.14
C LEU A 19 41.21 28.64 7.73
N ALA A 20 40.24 29.53 7.85
CA ALA A 20 38.88 29.27 8.25
C ALA A 20 38.29 28.09 7.45
N PHE A 21 38.31 26.91 8.04
CA PHE A 21 37.22 25.96 7.85
C PHE A 21 36.05 26.46 8.70
N THR A 22 35.41 27.54 8.25
CA THR A 22 33.99 27.74 8.53
C THR A 22 33.27 26.61 7.81
N VAL A 23 33.20 25.45 8.46
CA VAL A 23 32.16 24.48 8.15
C VAL A 23 30.88 25.23 8.42
N SER A 24 30.22 25.67 7.35
CA SER A 24 28.85 26.13 7.39
C SER A 24 28.00 24.94 7.81
N THR A 25 27.93 24.69 9.12
CA THR A 25 26.87 23.90 9.75
C THR A 25 25.58 24.72 9.73
N GLY A 26 25.20 25.20 8.55
CA GLY A 26 23.81 25.56 8.31
C GLY A 26 23.02 24.25 8.28
N PRO A 27 21.81 24.20 8.86
CA PRO A 27 20.97 23.04 8.67
C PRO A 27 20.74 22.92 7.16
N VAL A 28 21.27 21.86 6.55
CA VAL A 28 20.76 21.38 5.27
C VAL A 28 19.39 20.80 5.56
N SER A 29 18.42 21.69 5.79
CA SER A 29 17.02 21.34 5.62
C SER A 29 16.87 21.09 4.14
N ALA A 30 16.98 19.83 3.72
CA ALA A 30 16.66 19.41 2.36
C ALA A 30 15.29 20.00 2.03
N GLU A 31 15.28 21.05 1.20
CA GLU A 31 14.05 21.77 0.95
C GLU A 31 13.10 20.82 0.21
N MET A 32 11.96 20.52 0.84
CA MET A 32 10.96 19.65 0.22
C MET A 32 10.56 20.22 -1.15
N LYS A 33 10.82 19.43 -2.21
CA LYS A 33 10.42 19.80 -3.57
C LYS A 33 8.91 19.85 -3.66
N LYS A 34 8.39 20.86 -4.35
CA LYS A 34 6.96 20.95 -4.64
C LYS A 34 6.54 19.80 -5.56
N LYS A 35 5.44 19.10 -5.23
CA LYS A 35 4.86 18.06 -6.08
C LYS A 35 3.36 17.99 -5.88
N GLU A 36 2.64 17.91 -6.99
CA GLU A 36 1.24 17.49 -7.03
C GLU A 36 1.18 16.02 -7.47
N PHE A 37 0.60 15.16 -6.63
CA PHE A 37 0.44 13.74 -6.91
C PHE A 37 -0.87 13.46 -7.66
N LYS A 38 -0.83 12.61 -8.69
CA LYS A 38 -2.04 11.98 -9.25
C LYS A 38 -2.36 10.74 -8.43
N VAL A 39 -3.52 10.71 -7.79
CA VAL A 39 -3.88 9.65 -6.85
C VAL A 39 -5.22 9.03 -7.18
N VAL A 40 -5.29 7.70 -7.16
CA VAL A 40 -6.54 6.97 -7.13
C VAL A 40 -6.76 6.29 -5.77
N GLY A 41 -7.91 6.58 -5.17
CA GLY A 41 -8.40 5.94 -3.93
C GLY A 41 -9.41 4.82 -4.21
N THR A 42 -9.85 4.17 -3.14
CA THR A 42 -10.91 3.16 -3.16
C THR A 42 -12.30 3.80 -3.39
N TRP A 43 -13.37 3.01 -3.34
CA TRP A 43 -14.72 3.42 -3.72
C TRP A 43 -15.26 4.66 -2.99
N SER A 44 -15.92 5.56 -3.71
CA SER A 44 -16.37 6.87 -3.18
C SER A 44 -17.35 6.78 -2.01
N PHE A 45 -18.13 5.71 -1.95
CA PHE A 45 -19.20 5.50 -0.98
C PHE A 45 -18.73 4.84 0.32
N LEU A 46 -17.48 4.36 0.39
CA LEU A 46 -16.91 3.72 1.58
C LEU A 46 -16.17 4.70 2.48
N ASP A 47 -16.12 4.38 3.77
CA ASP A 47 -15.50 5.24 4.78
C ASP A 47 -13.97 5.30 4.63
N HIS A 48 -13.35 4.28 4.03
CA HIS A 48 -11.94 4.35 3.61
C HIS A 48 -11.68 5.58 2.76
N TRP A 49 -12.48 5.85 1.73
CA TRP A 49 -12.33 7.05 0.92
C TRP A 49 -12.78 8.31 1.66
N LYS A 50 -14.01 8.32 2.19
CA LYS A 50 -14.64 9.54 2.74
C LYS A 50 -13.92 10.09 3.96
N GLU A 51 -13.42 9.21 4.84
CA GLU A 51 -12.89 9.61 6.15
C GLU A 51 -11.37 9.51 6.26
N ARG A 52 -10.72 8.74 5.36
CA ARG A 52 -9.28 8.45 5.44
C ARG A 52 -8.52 8.91 4.21
N GLU A 53 -8.64 8.18 3.11
CA GLU A 53 -7.81 8.35 1.91
C GLU A 53 -8.03 9.74 1.29
N GLY A 54 -9.28 10.12 1.04
CA GLY A 54 -9.64 11.43 0.49
C GLY A 54 -9.13 12.59 1.35
N PRO A 55 -9.51 12.67 2.64
CA PRO A 55 -9.02 13.72 3.55
C PRO A 55 -7.50 13.73 3.71
N PHE A 56 -6.83 12.57 3.68
CA PHE A 56 -5.37 12.52 3.74
C PHE A 56 -4.75 13.29 2.58
N TRP A 57 -5.16 12.98 1.35
CA TRP A 57 -4.58 13.57 0.15
C TRP A 57 -5.02 15.02 -0.09
N LYS A 58 -6.29 15.33 0.19
CA LYS A 58 -6.88 16.65 -0.11
C LYS A 58 -6.60 17.70 0.96
N GLU A 59 -6.41 17.29 2.21
CA GLU A 59 -6.32 18.24 3.34
C GLU A 59 -5.06 18.03 4.18
N ARG A 60 -4.84 16.80 4.67
CA ARG A 60 -3.79 16.53 5.66
C ARG A 60 -2.39 16.65 5.08
N LEU A 61 -2.14 16.08 3.90
CA LEU A 61 -0.84 16.17 3.23
C LEU A 61 -0.47 17.62 2.86
N PRO A 62 -1.35 18.43 2.23
CA PRO A 62 -1.10 19.85 2.02
C PRO A 62 -0.81 20.59 3.32
N LYS A 63 -1.62 20.38 4.37
CA LYS A 63 -1.45 21.07 5.67
C LYS A 63 -0.11 20.73 6.33
N LEU A 64 0.24 19.45 6.40
CA LEU A 64 1.50 18.99 7.03
C LEU A 64 2.74 19.39 6.24
N SER A 65 2.63 19.57 4.93
CA SER A 65 3.74 19.97 4.05
C SER A 65 3.86 21.48 3.83
N GLY A 66 3.00 22.29 4.45
CA GLY A 66 2.93 23.74 4.17
C GLY A 66 2.59 24.04 2.70
N GLY A 67 1.77 23.19 2.07
CA GLY A 67 1.36 23.29 0.67
C GLY A 67 2.42 22.85 -0.34
N LYS A 68 3.58 22.32 0.10
CA LYS A 68 4.61 21.82 -0.81
C LYS A 68 4.20 20.50 -1.48
N LEU A 69 3.44 19.65 -0.80
CA LEU A 69 2.90 18.40 -1.35
C LEU A 69 1.39 18.50 -1.43
N THR A 70 0.86 18.37 -2.64
CA THR A 70 -0.59 18.39 -2.93
C THR A 70 -0.99 17.17 -3.74
N ALA A 71 -2.28 16.94 -3.95
CA ALA A 71 -2.75 15.84 -4.77
C ALA A 71 -4.03 16.15 -5.52
N ASN A 72 -4.08 15.71 -6.78
CA ASN A 72 -5.32 15.49 -7.50
C ASN A 72 -5.78 14.06 -7.23
N ALA A 73 -6.51 13.89 -6.13
CA ALA A 73 -6.99 12.60 -5.65
C ALA A 73 -8.46 12.37 -6.00
N LYS A 74 -8.74 11.24 -6.66
CA LYS A 74 -10.09 10.79 -7.02
C LYS A 74 -10.32 9.34 -6.59
N SER A 75 -11.53 8.99 -6.21
CA SER A 75 -11.88 7.58 -6.01
C SER A 75 -11.92 6.84 -7.34
N GLN A 76 -11.70 5.52 -7.31
CA GLN A 76 -11.88 4.67 -8.49
C GLN A 76 -13.32 4.71 -9.03
N THR A 77 -14.33 4.95 -8.17
CA THR A 77 -15.72 5.13 -8.59
C THR A 77 -15.90 6.39 -9.43
N GLU A 78 -15.33 7.52 -9.01
CA GLU A 78 -15.37 8.77 -9.78
C GLU A 78 -14.67 8.63 -11.15
N LEU A 79 -13.74 7.70 -11.26
CA LEU A 79 -12.99 7.43 -12.49
C LEU A 79 -13.61 6.34 -13.36
N GLY A 80 -14.68 5.67 -12.90
CA GLY A 80 -15.29 4.54 -13.61
C GLY A 80 -14.40 3.30 -13.68
N LEU A 81 -13.48 3.14 -12.73
CA LEU A 81 -12.54 2.01 -12.68
C LEU A 81 -13.10 0.86 -11.82
N SER A 82 -12.86 -0.37 -12.25
CA SER A 82 -13.32 -1.58 -11.55
C SER A 82 -12.51 -1.86 -10.28
N GLY A 83 -11.22 -1.50 -10.30
CA GLY A 83 -10.22 -1.77 -9.28
C GLY A 83 -9.14 -2.74 -9.75
N PHE A 84 -9.47 -3.72 -10.59
CA PHE A 84 -8.51 -4.73 -11.09
C PHE A 84 -7.40 -4.13 -11.96
N GLU A 85 -7.67 -3.01 -12.63
CA GLU A 85 -6.75 -2.33 -13.52
C GLU A 85 -5.78 -1.36 -12.81
N ILE A 86 -6.01 -1.03 -11.54
CA ILE A 86 -5.31 0.07 -10.84
C ILE A 86 -3.80 -0.13 -10.79
N MET A 87 -3.35 -1.34 -10.45
CA MET A 87 -1.90 -1.60 -10.34
C MET A 87 -1.20 -1.58 -11.69
N ARG A 88 -1.89 -1.97 -12.76
CA ARG A 88 -1.39 -1.81 -14.13
C ARG A 88 -1.28 -0.33 -14.50
N LEU A 89 -2.25 0.49 -14.13
CA LEU A 89 -2.21 1.95 -14.35
C LEU A 89 -1.08 2.63 -13.54
N LEU A 90 -0.82 2.17 -12.32
CA LEU A 90 0.35 2.59 -11.53
C LEU A 90 1.66 2.27 -12.26
N LYS A 91 1.82 1.02 -12.73
CA LYS A 91 3.01 0.59 -13.48
C LYS A 91 3.25 1.41 -14.75
N LEU A 92 2.18 1.84 -15.41
CA LEU A 92 2.24 2.70 -16.60
C LEU A 92 2.50 4.17 -16.27
N GLY A 93 2.59 4.55 -14.99
CA GLY A 93 2.83 5.92 -14.55
C GLY A 93 1.63 6.85 -14.68
N VAL A 94 0.42 6.31 -14.82
CA VAL A 94 -0.82 7.10 -14.89
C VAL A 94 -1.12 7.78 -13.54
N PHE A 95 -0.89 7.05 -12.45
CA PHE A 95 -0.99 7.54 -11.08
C PHE A 95 0.38 7.51 -10.40
N ASP A 96 0.65 8.48 -9.54
CA ASP A 96 1.85 8.51 -8.69
C ASP A 96 1.67 7.67 -7.42
N ALA A 97 0.42 7.55 -6.94
CA ALA A 97 0.07 6.76 -5.77
C ALA A 97 -1.32 6.14 -5.94
N VAL A 98 -1.51 4.94 -5.40
CA VAL A 98 -2.77 4.22 -5.47
C VAL A 98 -3.11 3.59 -4.12
N HIS A 99 -4.40 3.53 -3.80
CA HIS A 99 -4.93 2.64 -2.78
C HIS A 99 -5.49 1.40 -3.46
N GLY A 100 -4.76 0.28 -3.36
CA GLY A 100 -5.13 -1.00 -3.97
C GLY A 100 -5.60 -2.02 -2.95
N VAL A 101 -6.55 -2.87 -3.33
CA VAL A 101 -6.92 -4.06 -2.56
C VAL A 101 -5.97 -5.19 -2.95
N THR A 102 -5.20 -5.73 -2.01
CA THR A 102 -4.18 -6.78 -2.28
C THR A 102 -4.73 -7.95 -3.09
N THR A 103 -5.95 -8.39 -2.77
CA THR A 103 -6.59 -9.54 -3.42
C THR A 103 -7.13 -9.25 -4.83
N TYR A 104 -7.17 -7.98 -5.27
CA TYR A 104 -7.50 -7.60 -6.66
C TYR A 104 -6.27 -7.66 -7.58
N VAL A 105 -5.08 -7.78 -6.99
CA VAL A 105 -3.77 -7.73 -7.68
C VAL A 105 -3.17 -9.13 -7.86
N ALA A 106 -3.75 -10.13 -7.21
CA ALA A 106 -3.24 -11.50 -7.11
C ALA A 106 -2.96 -12.18 -8.45
N GLN A 107 -3.71 -11.86 -9.51
CA GLN A 107 -3.53 -12.45 -10.84
C GLN A 107 -2.14 -12.13 -11.45
N ASP A 108 -1.64 -10.92 -11.25
CA ASP A 108 -0.33 -10.49 -11.75
C ASP A 108 0.81 -10.92 -10.81
N SER A 109 0.50 -11.10 -9.52
CA SER A 109 1.45 -11.49 -8.49
C SER A 109 0.74 -12.26 -7.37
N PRO A 110 0.67 -13.61 -7.47
CA PRO A 110 -0.04 -14.43 -6.48
C PRO A 110 0.48 -14.26 -5.06
N ALA A 111 1.77 -13.97 -4.91
CA ALA A 111 2.38 -13.69 -3.60
C ALA A 111 1.75 -12.49 -2.88
N ILE A 112 1.12 -11.53 -3.57
CA ILE A 112 0.47 -10.39 -2.89
C ILE A 112 -0.77 -10.86 -2.11
N GLU A 113 -1.44 -11.92 -2.56
CA GLU A 113 -2.63 -12.47 -1.91
C GLU A 113 -2.32 -13.15 -0.58
N GLY A 114 -1.07 -13.56 -0.34
CA GLY A 114 -0.64 -14.16 0.92
C GLY A 114 -0.86 -13.28 2.16
N ALA A 115 -1.07 -11.96 1.96
CA ALA A 115 -1.42 -11.02 3.02
C ALA A 115 -2.87 -11.16 3.54
N ASP A 116 -3.75 -11.82 2.78
CA ASP A 116 -5.19 -11.95 3.08
C ASP A 116 -5.77 -13.27 2.53
N LEU A 117 -5.27 -14.41 3.05
CA LEU A 117 -5.76 -15.74 2.68
C LEU A 117 -7.13 -16.04 3.31
N ALA A 118 -8.06 -16.55 2.50
CA ALA A 118 -9.42 -16.86 2.92
C ALA A 118 -9.44 -17.83 4.11
N GLY A 119 -10.14 -17.45 5.18
CA GLY A 119 -10.34 -18.28 6.37
C GLY A 119 -9.13 -18.39 7.32
N VAL A 120 -7.98 -17.78 7.00
CA VAL A 120 -6.76 -17.90 7.82
C VAL A 120 -6.67 -16.79 8.87
N ILE A 121 -6.89 -15.54 8.47
CA ILE A 121 -6.82 -14.38 9.35
C ILE A 121 -8.25 -13.99 9.74
N GLN A 122 -8.61 -14.11 11.02
CA GLN A 122 -10.00 -13.95 11.48
C GLN A 122 -10.20 -12.85 12.52
N ASP A 123 -9.14 -12.14 12.91
CA ASP A 123 -9.22 -10.98 13.82
C ASP A 123 -8.14 -9.94 13.49
N LEU A 124 -8.34 -8.70 13.95
CA LEU A 124 -7.46 -7.57 13.66
C LEU A 124 -6.06 -7.69 14.31
N GLY A 125 -5.97 -8.37 15.45
CA GLY A 125 -4.69 -8.60 16.13
C GLY A 125 -3.81 -9.55 15.33
N LEU A 126 -4.39 -10.66 14.86
CA LEU A 126 -3.72 -11.59 13.97
C LEU A 126 -3.42 -10.96 12.61
N TYR A 127 -4.35 -10.16 12.06
CA TYR A 127 -4.13 -9.43 10.80
C TYR A 127 -2.87 -8.57 10.86
N ARG A 128 -2.70 -7.80 11.95
CA ARG A 128 -1.51 -6.96 12.14
C ARG A 128 -0.24 -7.81 12.18
N LYS A 129 -0.20 -8.86 13.01
CA LYS A 129 0.97 -9.75 13.13
C LYS A 129 1.35 -10.41 11.80
N ALA A 130 0.35 -10.93 11.08
CA ALA A 130 0.55 -11.56 9.79
C ALA A 130 1.10 -10.58 8.75
N ASN A 131 0.51 -9.38 8.64
CA ASN A 131 0.95 -8.37 7.67
C ASN A 131 2.29 -7.74 8.03
N GLU A 132 2.66 -7.64 9.32
CA GLU A 132 4.00 -7.25 9.74
C GLU A 132 5.04 -8.29 9.29
N ALA A 133 4.77 -9.58 9.50
CA ALA A 133 5.65 -10.66 9.06
C ALA A 133 5.74 -10.77 7.53
N TYR A 134 4.65 -10.44 6.82
CA TYR A 134 4.55 -10.54 5.36
C TYR A 134 4.99 -9.27 4.61
N ARG A 135 5.29 -8.18 5.34
CA ARG A 135 5.50 -6.83 4.78
C ARG A 135 6.61 -6.78 3.73
N ASP A 136 7.72 -7.47 3.97
CA ASP A 136 8.88 -7.44 3.08
C ASP A 136 8.61 -8.20 1.77
N ILE A 137 7.78 -9.24 1.83
CA ILE A 137 7.32 -9.96 0.64
C ILE A 137 6.46 -9.02 -0.21
N LEU A 138 5.49 -8.34 0.40
CA LEU A 138 4.66 -7.35 -0.30
C LEU A 138 5.52 -6.24 -0.91
N ALA A 139 6.42 -5.64 -0.13
CA ALA A 139 7.28 -4.56 -0.59
C ALA A 139 8.13 -4.97 -1.80
N ARG A 140 8.71 -6.18 -1.77
CA ARG A 140 9.47 -6.74 -2.89
C ARG A 140 8.60 -6.93 -4.12
N GLU A 141 7.42 -7.55 -4.00
CA GLU A 141 6.53 -7.75 -5.14
C GLU A 141 6.08 -6.42 -5.74
N PHE A 142 5.70 -5.43 -4.91
CA PHE A 142 5.33 -4.10 -5.38
C PHE A 142 6.46 -3.40 -6.14
N GLU A 143 7.70 -3.50 -5.63
CA GLU A 143 8.86 -2.91 -6.28
C GLU A 143 9.20 -3.62 -7.59
N GLN A 144 9.31 -4.95 -7.59
CA GLN A 144 9.75 -5.71 -8.75
C GLN A 144 8.71 -5.77 -9.87
N LYS A 145 7.42 -5.85 -9.53
CA LYS A 145 6.34 -6.05 -10.52
C LYS A 145 5.77 -4.73 -11.05
N TYR A 146 5.76 -3.69 -10.22
CA TYR A 146 5.10 -2.41 -10.51
C TYR A 146 6.01 -1.19 -10.39
N GLY A 147 7.27 -1.35 -9.97
CA GLY A 147 8.15 -0.20 -9.72
C GLY A 147 7.65 0.69 -8.57
N ALA A 148 6.84 0.13 -7.66
CA ALA A 148 6.15 0.87 -6.62
C ALA A 148 6.77 0.64 -5.23
N LYS A 149 6.58 1.59 -4.32
CA LYS A 149 6.98 1.46 -2.92
C LYS A 149 5.75 1.28 -2.02
N LEU A 150 5.76 0.24 -1.19
CA LEU A 150 4.71 -0.01 -0.21
C LEU A 150 4.80 1.02 0.94
N LEU A 151 3.81 1.92 1.01
CA LEU A 151 3.76 2.96 2.03
C LEU A 151 2.96 2.53 3.27
N MET A 152 1.82 1.86 3.07
CA MET A 152 0.89 1.53 4.14
C MET A 152 0.15 0.22 3.85
N ILE A 153 -0.16 -0.52 4.91
CA ILE A 153 -1.12 -1.63 4.91
C ILE A 153 -2.19 -1.26 5.94
N TYR A 154 -3.46 -1.40 5.60
CA TYR A 154 -4.58 -1.16 6.51
C TYR A 154 -5.70 -2.17 6.28
N ALA A 155 -6.45 -2.45 7.35
CA ALA A 155 -7.45 -3.49 7.37
C ALA A 155 -8.78 -3.07 6.69
N TRP A 156 -9.48 -4.09 6.21
CA TRP A 156 -10.88 -4.04 5.85
C TRP A 156 -11.73 -4.66 6.97
N PRO A 157 -13.04 -4.36 7.05
CA PRO A 157 -13.95 -5.12 7.91
C PRO A 157 -13.86 -6.61 7.62
N SER A 158 -14.24 -7.44 8.60
CA SER A 158 -14.27 -8.89 8.44
C SER A 158 -15.07 -9.27 7.19
N GLN A 159 -14.53 -10.21 6.41
CA GLN A 159 -15.22 -10.76 5.25
C GLN A 159 -16.44 -11.57 5.70
N GLN A 160 -17.54 -11.45 4.98
CA GLN A 160 -18.82 -12.09 5.31
C GLN A 160 -19.40 -12.78 4.07
N LEU A 161 -20.03 -13.94 4.29
CA LEU A 161 -20.89 -14.56 3.29
C LEU A 161 -22.29 -13.97 3.38
N PHE A 162 -22.70 -13.26 2.34
CA PHE A 162 -24.08 -12.79 2.20
C PHE A 162 -24.89 -13.87 1.49
N CYS A 163 -25.82 -14.49 2.20
CA CYS A 163 -26.57 -15.64 1.71
C CYS A 163 -28.07 -15.44 1.89
N ASN A 164 -28.85 -15.77 0.86
CA ASN A 164 -30.30 -15.94 0.96
C ASN A 164 -30.63 -17.37 1.42
N LEU A 165 -30.12 -17.75 2.59
CA LEU A 165 -30.39 -19.03 3.23
C LEU A 165 -31.33 -18.76 4.41
N GLY A 166 -32.59 -19.18 4.28
CA GLY A 166 -33.62 -19.12 5.33
C GLY A 166 -33.94 -17.70 5.85
N ASP A 167 -34.61 -17.63 6.99
CA ASP A 167 -34.98 -16.36 7.63
C ASP A 167 -33.98 -15.95 8.75
N LYS A 168 -34.14 -14.72 9.24
CA LYS A 168 -33.22 -14.08 10.21
C LYS A 168 -33.20 -14.73 11.61
N SER A 169 -34.11 -15.67 11.91
CA SER A 169 -34.10 -16.43 13.16
C SER A 169 -32.95 -17.45 13.19
N ILE A 170 -32.49 -17.92 12.03
CA ILE A 170 -31.40 -18.89 11.93
C ILE A 170 -30.06 -18.16 12.10
N LYS A 171 -29.28 -18.58 13.10
CA LYS A 171 -28.00 -17.95 13.47
C LYS A 171 -26.76 -18.68 12.98
N SER A 172 -26.92 -19.90 12.48
CA SER A 172 -25.79 -20.69 11.96
C SER A 172 -26.23 -21.61 10.83
N TYR A 173 -25.35 -21.76 9.85
CA TYR A 173 -25.49 -22.73 8.77
C TYR A 173 -24.21 -23.55 8.66
N PRO A 174 -24.31 -24.87 8.41
CA PRO A 174 -23.13 -25.64 8.07
C PRO A 174 -22.66 -25.23 6.66
N LEU A 175 -21.34 -25.24 6.43
CA LEU A 175 -20.73 -24.91 5.14
C LEU A 175 -21.28 -25.77 3.98
N SER A 176 -21.75 -26.98 4.28
CA SER A 176 -22.39 -27.87 3.29
C SER A 176 -23.62 -27.25 2.60
N LYS A 177 -24.26 -26.21 3.18
CA LYS A 177 -25.34 -25.46 2.52
C LYS A 177 -24.87 -24.62 1.33
N LEU A 178 -23.57 -24.39 1.19
CA LEU A 178 -22.97 -23.69 0.06
C LEU A 178 -22.77 -24.59 -1.16
N LYS A 179 -22.89 -25.91 -1.01
CA LYS A 179 -22.70 -26.86 -2.10
C LYS A 179 -23.67 -26.59 -3.26
N GLY A 180 -23.13 -26.51 -4.47
CA GLY A 180 -23.86 -26.23 -5.70
C GLY A 180 -24.40 -24.79 -5.81
N LYS A 181 -24.07 -23.90 -4.87
CA LYS A 181 -24.41 -22.47 -4.97
C LYS A 181 -23.39 -21.74 -5.81
N LYS A 182 -23.88 -20.83 -6.66
CA LYS A 182 -23.05 -19.82 -7.32
C LYS A 182 -22.85 -18.67 -6.33
N ILE A 183 -21.60 -18.37 -5.98
CA ILE A 183 -21.26 -17.38 -4.96
C ILE A 183 -20.26 -16.41 -5.57
N ARG A 184 -20.57 -15.12 -5.47
CA ARG A 184 -19.66 -14.07 -5.93
C ARG A 184 -18.42 -14.05 -5.04
N THR A 185 -17.26 -14.02 -5.67
CA THR A 185 -15.96 -13.77 -5.05
C THR A 185 -15.31 -12.56 -5.74
N TYR A 186 -14.17 -12.13 -5.23
CA TYR A 186 -13.38 -11.03 -5.83
C TYR A 186 -11.88 -11.32 -5.85
N SER A 187 -11.50 -12.54 -5.51
CA SER A 187 -10.11 -12.96 -5.42
C SER A 187 -9.98 -14.46 -5.62
N THR A 188 -8.77 -14.91 -5.89
CA THR A 188 -8.48 -16.32 -6.14
C THR A 188 -8.62 -17.13 -4.87
N THR A 189 -8.08 -16.66 -3.73
CA THR A 189 -8.19 -17.38 -2.44
C THR A 189 -9.64 -17.56 -1.98
N LEU A 190 -10.51 -16.57 -2.24
CA LEU A 190 -11.94 -16.73 -1.97
C LEU A 190 -12.60 -17.70 -2.96
N GLY A 191 -12.18 -17.69 -4.22
CA GLY A 191 -12.59 -18.69 -5.20
C GLY A 191 -12.29 -20.11 -4.72
N ASP A 192 -11.04 -20.35 -4.34
CA ASP A 192 -10.56 -21.64 -3.82
C ASP A 192 -11.35 -22.09 -2.58
N PHE A 193 -11.64 -21.16 -1.66
CA PHE A 193 -12.47 -21.45 -0.49
C PHE A 193 -13.88 -21.91 -0.89
N ILE A 194 -14.53 -21.20 -1.82
CA ILE A 194 -15.89 -21.54 -2.28
C ILE A 194 -15.92 -22.86 -3.04
N GLU A 195 -14.94 -23.12 -3.90
CA GLU A 195 -14.81 -24.39 -4.63
C GLU A 195 -14.51 -25.55 -3.66
N GLY A 196 -13.66 -25.33 -2.67
CA GLY A 196 -13.32 -26.31 -1.63
C GLY A 196 -14.52 -26.75 -0.79
N VAL A 197 -15.51 -25.89 -0.58
CA VAL A 197 -16.79 -26.25 0.07
C VAL A 197 -17.85 -26.78 -0.89
N GLY A 198 -17.50 -26.99 -2.17
CA GLY A 198 -18.36 -27.55 -3.20
C GLY A 198 -19.32 -26.55 -3.85
N GLY A 199 -19.10 -25.25 -3.68
CA GLY A 199 -19.78 -24.18 -4.40
C GLY A 199 -19.17 -23.92 -5.78
N SER A 200 -19.67 -22.90 -6.47
CA SER A 200 -19.09 -22.39 -7.72
C SER A 200 -18.79 -20.91 -7.55
N ALA A 201 -17.51 -20.55 -7.61
CA ALA A 201 -17.07 -19.17 -7.49
C ALA A 201 -17.36 -18.37 -8.76
N VAL A 202 -17.77 -17.11 -8.61
CA VAL A 202 -17.92 -16.17 -9.72
C VAL A 202 -17.20 -14.87 -9.35
N THR A 203 -16.05 -14.61 -9.98
CA THR A 203 -15.26 -13.41 -9.71
C THR A 203 -15.92 -12.20 -10.34
N ILE A 204 -16.33 -11.22 -9.52
CA ILE A 204 -17.00 -9.99 -9.96
C ILE A 204 -16.42 -8.82 -9.16
N ALA A 205 -16.12 -7.68 -9.80
CA ALA A 205 -15.63 -6.50 -9.11
C ALA A 205 -16.72 -5.92 -8.19
N PHE A 206 -16.34 -5.24 -7.09
CA PHE A 206 -17.36 -4.71 -6.16
C PHE A 206 -18.29 -3.68 -6.81
N ALA A 207 -17.79 -2.91 -7.78
CA ALA A 207 -18.59 -1.93 -8.51
C ALA A 207 -19.69 -2.56 -9.40
N GLU A 208 -19.59 -3.85 -9.70
CA GLU A 208 -20.54 -4.58 -10.56
C GLU A 208 -21.57 -5.38 -9.74
N VAL A 209 -21.48 -5.33 -8.41
CA VAL A 209 -22.46 -5.98 -7.53
C VAL A 209 -23.75 -5.14 -7.54
N VAL A 210 -24.79 -5.70 -8.14
CA VAL A 210 -26.15 -5.13 -8.14
C VAL A 210 -26.80 -5.42 -6.77
N PRO A 211 -27.47 -4.45 -6.13
CA PRO A 211 -28.24 -4.65 -4.91
C PRO A 211 -29.35 -5.71 -5.02
#